data_AF-A0AAD6L9P4-F1
#
_entry.id   AF-A0AAD6L9P4-F1
#
_cell.length_a   1.000
_cell.length_b   1.000
_cell.length_c   1.000
_cell.angle_alpha   90.00
_cell.angle_beta   90.00
_cell.angle_gamma   90.00
#
_symmetry.space_group_name_H-M   'P 1'
#
loop_
_entity.id
_entity.type
_entity.pdbx_description
1 polymer ?
#
loop_
_entity_poly.entity_id
_entity_poly.type
_entity_poly.pdbx_seq_one_letter_code
_entity_poly.pdbx_strand_id
1 'polypeptide(L)'
;MPWRRNISEDFGIHPHLDYVDLSHNNFYGELSLKWGDYRNITSLKISNKGTIPKELGGLKLLYNLTLSNNHLSGAIPSDIKMLSSLKILDLASNNLSGSIPKQLGECSNLLLLNLSNNKFTNSIPQEIGFLRSLQDLDLSCNFLAQEIPWQLGQLQGPIPDIKAFHNASFEALRDNMGICGNASGSLLLVLVVIGALFILRQRARKRKADPGNIEQDRNLFTILGHDGKLLYENIIAATEEFNSNYCIGEGGYGIVYKAVMPTERVVAVKKLHQSQTDKLSDFKAFETEVCVLANIRHRNIVKLYGFCSHAKHSFLVYEFILDWVKRLNVVKGMAGALSYLHHSSSPPIIHRDITSNNVLLDSEYEAHVSDFGTARMLMPDSSNWTSFAGTFGYTAPELAYTMKVTEKCDVYSFGVVTMEVMMGRHPGDLISTLSSEERSSRGCCPYHEDSTCMLASQSAIPTYNGKNFFGACN
;
A
#
# COMPACT_ATOMS: atom_id res chain seq x y z
N MET A 1 24.80 0.93 -31.21
CA MET A 1 25.06 0.18 -29.96
C MET A 1 25.43 1.18 -28.88
N PRO A 2 24.59 1.45 -27.87
CA PRO A 2 24.97 2.41 -26.84
C PRO A 2 25.81 1.71 -25.76
N TRP A 3 27.07 2.13 -25.70
CA TRP A 3 28.10 1.99 -24.64
C TRP A 3 27.72 1.22 -23.38
N ARG A 4 27.65 -0.10 -23.49
CA ARG A 4 27.83 -1.01 -22.37
C ARG A 4 29.35 -1.06 -22.08
N ARG A 5 29.84 -0.26 -21.12
CA ARG A 5 31.23 -0.34 -20.61
C ARG A 5 31.29 -1.10 -19.29
N ASN A 6 32.30 -1.97 -19.16
CA ASN A 6 32.53 -2.79 -17.98
C ASN A 6 33.41 -2.02 -16.97
N ILE A 7 32.85 -1.61 -15.84
CA ILE A 7 33.56 -0.75 -14.88
C ILE A 7 34.60 -1.48 -14.02
N SER A 8 34.73 -2.81 -14.12
CA SER A 8 35.64 -3.59 -13.26
C SER A 8 37.12 -3.23 -13.42
N GLU A 9 37.52 -2.70 -14.58
CA GLU A 9 38.90 -2.30 -14.86
C GLU A 9 39.06 -0.86 -15.37
N ASP A 10 37.96 -0.15 -15.63
CA ASP A 10 37.98 1.16 -16.32
C ASP A 10 38.46 2.33 -15.43
N PHE A 11 38.48 2.16 -14.11
CA PHE A 11 38.93 3.21 -13.18
C PHE A 11 40.35 2.93 -12.64
N GLY A 12 41.28 3.86 -12.89
CA GLY A 12 42.62 3.88 -12.27
C GLY A 12 42.57 4.27 -10.79
N ILE A 13 43.68 4.20 -10.05
CA ILE A 13 43.69 4.63 -8.64
C ILE A 13 43.68 6.16 -8.57
N HIS A 14 42.66 6.74 -7.96
CA HIS A 14 42.54 8.19 -7.77
C HIS A 14 42.71 8.55 -6.28
N PRO A 15 43.94 8.82 -5.80
CA PRO A 15 44.24 8.98 -4.37
C PRO A 15 43.63 10.23 -3.73
N HIS A 16 43.16 11.19 -4.54
CA HIS A 16 42.52 12.43 -4.08
C HIS A 16 41.00 12.43 -4.22
N LEU A 17 40.42 11.38 -4.79
CA LEU A 17 38.99 11.31 -5.04
C LEU A 17 38.25 11.10 -3.71
N ASP A 18 37.36 12.03 -3.37
CA ASP A 18 36.60 12.06 -2.13
C ASP A 18 35.15 11.59 -2.31
N TYR A 19 34.57 11.76 -3.49
CA TYR A 19 33.18 11.44 -3.79
C TYR A 19 33.04 10.72 -5.14
N VAL A 20 32.27 9.62 -5.16
CA VAL A 20 31.89 8.90 -6.37
C VAL A 20 30.41 8.55 -6.34
N ASP A 21 29.68 8.96 -7.38
CA ASP A 21 28.31 8.54 -7.65
C ASP A 21 28.18 8.10 -9.11
N LEU A 22 28.07 6.79 -9.30
CA LEU A 22 27.79 6.12 -10.56
C LEU A 22 26.41 5.44 -10.53
N SER A 23 25.56 5.76 -9.55
CA SER A 23 24.20 5.24 -9.47
C SER A 23 23.37 5.72 -10.68
N HIS A 24 22.29 5.01 -11.01
CA HIS A 24 21.38 5.38 -12.11
C HIS A 24 22.03 5.40 -13.51
N ASN A 25 23.00 4.51 -13.74
CA ASN A 25 23.65 4.33 -15.04
C ASN A 25 23.40 2.91 -15.60
N ASN A 26 23.67 2.73 -16.91
CA ASN A 26 23.67 1.41 -17.56
C ASN A 26 25.04 0.69 -17.47
N PHE A 27 25.91 1.14 -16.57
CA PHE A 27 27.19 0.49 -16.31
C PHE A 27 26.96 -0.89 -15.69
N TYR A 28 27.75 -1.86 -16.12
CA TYR A 28 27.72 -3.23 -15.60
C TYR A 28 29.16 -3.67 -15.35
N GLY A 29 29.32 -4.71 -14.55
CA GLY A 29 30.62 -5.19 -14.11
C GLY A 29 30.51 -5.80 -12.72
N GLU A 30 31.65 -6.03 -12.11
CA GLU A 30 31.83 -6.34 -10.69
C GLU A 30 32.50 -5.15 -9.99
N LEU A 31 32.32 -5.06 -8.67
CA LEU A 31 33.01 -4.11 -7.82
C LEU A 31 34.52 -4.41 -7.89
N SER A 32 35.31 -3.49 -8.45
CA SER A 32 36.74 -3.72 -8.64
C SER A 32 37.47 -3.84 -7.31
N LEU A 33 38.36 -4.84 -7.19
CA LEU A 33 39.25 -5.02 -6.03
C LEU A 33 40.13 -3.79 -5.77
N LYS A 34 40.44 -3.03 -6.83
CA LYS A 34 41.26 -1.82 -6.80
C LYS A 34 40.61 -0.66 -6.02
N TRP A 35 39.31 -0.74 -5.72
CA TRP A 35 38.62 0.32 -4.99
C TRP A 35 39.07 0.42 -3.54
N GLY A 36 39.59 -0.65 -2.94
CA GLY A 36 40.19 -0.60 -1.60
C GLY A 36 41.39 0.36 -1.48
N ASP A 37 42.00 0.77 -2.60
CA ASP A 37 43.17 1.65 -2.64
C ASP A 37 42.82 3.16 -2.69
N TYR A 38 41.54 3.52 -2.75
CA TYR A 38 41.08 4.92 -2.78
C TYR A 38 41.05 5.51 -1.38
N ARG A 39 42.22 5.93 -0.89
CA ARG A 39 42.41 6.31 0.52
C ARG A 39 41.58 7.50 1.00
N ASN A 40 41.15 8.38 0.09
CA ASN A 40 40.42 9.60 0.42
C ASN A 40 38.91 9.50 0.18
N ILE A 41 38.39 8.37 -0.32
CA ILE A 41 36.96 8.30 -0.65
C ILE A 41 36.10 8.31 0.61
N THR A 42 35.09 9.18 0.57
CA THR A 42 34.21 9.50 1.69
C THR A 42 32.79 9.01 1.38
N SER A 43 32.35 9.06 0.12
CA SER A 43 31.05 8.54 -0.32
C SER A 43 31.19 7.73 -1.61
N LEU A 44 30.57 6.55 -1.62
CA LEU A 44 30.54 5.64 -2.76
C LEU A 44 29.11 5.20 -3.05
N LYS A 45 28.61 5.56 -4.25
CA LYS A 45 27.36 5.05 -4.81
C LYS A 45 27.59 4.50 -6.19
N ILE A 46 27.21 3.26 -6.46
CA ILE A 46 27.48 2.62 -7.75
C ILE A 46 26.37 1.64 -8.14
N SER A 47 26.20 1.41 -9.44
CA SER A 47 25.32 0.38 -9.95
C SER A 47 26.10 -0.88 -10.36
N ASN A 48 25.88 -2.03 -9.71
CA ASN A 48 26.66 -3.24 -10.00
C ASN A 48 25.95 -4.59 -9.86
N LYS A 49 26.61 -5.60 -10.44
CA LYS A 49 26.35 -7.04 -10.28
C LYS A 49 27.52 -7.70 -9.54
N GLY A 50 27.35 -8.95 -9.12
CA GLY A 50 28.40 -9.71 -8.45
C GLY A 50 28.30 -9.67 -6.93
N THR A 51 29.43 -9.83 -6.23
CA THR A 51 29.50 -9.83 -4.76
C THR A 51 30.07 -8.51 -4.23
N ILE A 52 29.85 -8.23 -2.95
CA ILE A 52 30.55 -7.14 -2.25
C ILE A 52 31.98 -7.62 -1.96
N PRO A 53 33.04 -6.98 -2.48
CA PRO A 53 34.41 -7.45 -2.27
C PRO A 53 34.90 -7.03 -0.88
N LYS A 54 35.69 -7.91 -0.24
CA LYS A 54 36.28 -7.67 1.08
C LYS A 54 37.23 -6.47 1.09
N GLU A 55 37.80 -6.15 -0.07
CA GLU A 55 38.73 -5.05 -0.31
C GLU A 55 38.09 -3.68 -0.04
N LEU A 56 36.75 -3.57 -0.05
CA LEU A 56 36.05 -2.36 0.42
C LEU A 56 36.42 -2.01 1.87
N GLY A 57 36.79 -3.00 2.70
CA GLY A 57 37.30 -2.76 4.06
C GLY A 57 38.55 -1.87 4.12
N GLY A 58 39.26 -1.67 3.01
CA GLY A 58 40.37 -0.72 2.88
C GLY A 58 39.95 0.75 2.96
N LEU A 59 38.67 1.08 2.74
CA LEU A 59 38.16 2.45 2.64
C LEU A 59 37.91 3.09 4.03
N LYS A 60 38.98 3.37 4.77
CA LYS A 60 38.91 3.84 6.17
C LYS A 60 38.20 5.17 6.38
N LEU A 61 38.16 6.03 5.36
CA LEU A 61 37.50 7.35 5.40
C LEU A 61 36.06 7.33 4.88
N LEU A 62 35.55 6.18 4.42
CA LEU A 62 34.22 6.06 3.88
C LEU A 62 33.17 6.30 4.98
N TYR A 63 32.37 7.36 4.83
CA TYR A 63 31.25 7.68 5.71
C TYR A 63 29.91 7.22 5.14
N ASN A 64 29.79 7.11 3.80
CA ASN A 64 28.55 6.73 3.13
C ASN A 64 28.79 5.65 2.07
N LEU A 65 28.20 4.49 2.27
CA LEU A 65 28.16 3.39 1.31
C LEU A 65 26.70 3.12 0.92
N THR A 66 26.30 3.58 -0.26
CA THR A 66 24.95 3.32 -0.82
C THR A 66 25.08 2.42 -2.05
N LEU A 67 24.69 1.16 -1.91
CA LEU A 67 24.66 0.16 -2.99
C LEU A 67 23.24 -0.37 -3.24
N SER A 68 22.20 0.35 -2.82
CA SER A 68 20.82 -0.08 -2.96
C SER A 68 20.33 -0.13 -4.40
N ASN A 69 19.28 -0.92 -4.64
CA ASN A 69 18.63 -1.11 -5.95
C ASN A 69 19.59 -1.65 -7.02
N ASN A 70 20.33 -2.69 -6.65
CA ASN A 70 21.32 -3.35 -7.50
C ASN A 70 21.04 -4.86 -7.62
N HIS A 71 21.92 -5.55 -8.34
CA HIS A 71 21.86 -6.99 -8.52
C HIS A 71 23.01 -7.70 -7.78
N LEU A 72 23.43 -7.13 -6.65
CA LEU A 72 24.47 -7.73 -5.81
C LEU A 72 23.96 -9.02 -5.18
N SER A 73 24.87 -9.99 -5.00
CA SER A 73 24.58 -11.33 -4.51
C SER A 73 25.68 -11.81 -3.58
N GLY A 74 25.48 -12.98 -2.95
CA GLY A 74 26.41 -13.48 -1.93
C GLY A 74 26.22 -12.81 -0.58
N ALA A 75 27.15 -13.06 0.35
CA ALA A 75 27.10 -12.53 1.72
C ALA A 75 27.80 -11.17 1.85
N ILE A 76 27.47 -10.41 2.89
CA ILE A 76 28.24 -9.23 3.30
C ILE A 76 29.58 -9.72 3.89
N PRO A 77 30.74 -9.24 3.38
CA PRO A 77 32.04 -9.61 3.92
C PRO A 77 32.21 -9.20 5.38
N SER A 78 32.89 -10.04 6.16
CA SER A 78 33.24 -9.72 7.55
C SER A 78 34.14 -8.50 7.68
N ASP A 79 34.87 -8.15 6.61
CA ASP A 79 35.75 -6.98 6.52
C ASP A 79 34.99 -5.64 6.57
N ILE A 80 33.66 -5.65 6.54
CA ILE A 80 32.84 -4.44 6.74
C ILE A 80 33.18 -3.72 8.06
N LYS A 81 33.60 -4.45 9.10
CA LYS A 81 34.08 -3.87 10.38
C LYS A 81 35.25 -2.92 10.21
N MET A 82 36.00 -3.05 9.12
CA MET A 82 37.16 -2.23 8.85
C MET A 82 36.77 -0.79 8.46
N LEU A 83 35.51 -0.55 8.09
CA LEU A 83 34.95 0.75 7.75
C LEU A 83 34.61 1.55 9.03
N SER A 84 35.63 1.93 9.79
CA SER A 84 35.46 2.57 11.10
C SER A 84 34.76 3.94 11.04
N SER A 85 34.78 4.62 9.90
CA SER A 85 34.18 5.96 9.71
C SER A 85 32.75 5.91 9.18
N LEU A 86 32.21 4.70 8.91
CA LEU A 86 30.93 4.53 8.23
C LEU A 86 29.77 5.01 9.08
N LYS A 87 28.94 5.90 8.51
CA LYS A 87 27.72 6.44 9.10
C LYS A 87 26.46 5.90 8.41
N ILE A 88 26.53 5.69 7.09
CA ILE A 88 25.40 5.25 6.29
C ILE A 88 25.81 3.98 5.55
N LEU A 89 25.08 2.90 5.79
CA LEU A 89 25.15 1.67 5.03
C LEU A 89 23.77 1.34 4.47
N ASP A 90 23.59 1.54 3.17
CA ASP A 90 22.35 1.20 2.47
C ASP A 90 22.63 0.14 1.39
N LEU A 91 22.16 -1.07 1.63
CA LEU A 91 22.28 -2.24 0.74
C LEU A 91 20.90 -2.74 0.28
N ALA A 92 19.84 -1.94 0.45
CA ALA A 92 18.47 -2.36 0.22
C ALA A 92 18.21 -2.80 -1.22
N SER A 93 17.19 -3.64 -1.45
CA SER A 93 16.75 -4.06 -2.79
C SER A 93 17.90 -4.67 -3.62
N ASN A 94 18.49 -5.73 -3.10
CA ASN A 94 19.54 -6.52 -3.76
C ASN A 94 19.20 -8.02 -3.68
N ASN A 95 20.10 -8.88 -4.17
CA ASN A 95 20.01 -10.33 -4.09
C ASN A 95 21.00 -10.92 -3.08
N LEU A 96 21.40 -10.15 -2.05
CA LEU A 96 22.34 -10.58 -1.01
C LEU A 96 21.71 -11.70 -0.15
N SER A 97 22.53 -12.66 0.28
CA SER A 97 22.06 -13.88 0.94
C SER A 97 23.04 -14.36 2.02
N GLY A 98 22.64 -15.34 2.84
CA GLY A 98 23.42 -15.82 3.98
C GLY A 98 23.08 -15.07 5.27
N SER A 99 23.90 -15.21 6.31
CA SER A 99 23.72 -14.49 7.58
C SER A 99 24.21 -13.06 7.51
N ILE A 100 23.56 -12.15 8.24
CA ILE A 100 24.12 -10.83 8.53
C ILE A 100 25.41 -11.03 9.37
N PRO A 101 26.56 -10.45 8.99
CA PRO A 101 27.81 -10.66 9.72
C PRO A 101 27.78 -9.93 11.06
N LYS A 102 28.11 -10.64 12.15
CA LYS A 102 28.23 -10.06 13.50
C LYS A 102 29.22 -8.89 13.58
N GLN A 103 30.22 -8.90 12.70
CA GLN A 103 31.22 -7.86 12.52
C GLN A 103 30.61 -6.48 12.21
N LEU A 104 29.39 -6.43 11.70
CA LEU A 104 28.67 -5.19 11.47
C LEU A 104 28.41 -4.41 12.77
N GLY A 105 28.29 -5.11 13.91
CA GLY A 105 28.18 -4.50 15.23
C GLY A 105 29.45 -3.76 15.69
N GLU A 106 30.58 -3.90 14.99
CA GLU A 106 31.83 -3.18 15.27
C GLU A 106 31.86 -1.79 14.59
N CYS A 107 30.90 -1.48 13.70
CA CYS A 107 30.78 -0.19 13.02
C CYS A 107 30.13 0.87 13.93
N SER A 108 30.77 1.24 15.04
CA SER A 108 30.20 2.06 16.11
C SER A 108 29.70 3.46 15.72
N ASN A 109 30.13 3.99 14.57
CA ASN A 109 29.71 5.29 14.04
C ASN A 109 28.45 5.22 13.14
N LEU A 110 27.89 4.03 12.93
CA LEU A 110 26.77 3.82 12.02
C LEU A 110 25.51 4.51 12.56
N LEU A 111 24.89 5.36 11.74
CA LEU A 111 23.65 6.09 12.01
C LEU A 111 22.47 5.44 11.29
N LEU A 112 22.69 4.93 10.07
CA LEU A 112 21.66 4.28 9.26
C LEU A 112 22.18 2.94 8.75
N LEU A 113 21.39 1.89 9.00
CA LEU A 113 21.61 0.55 8.48
C LEU A 113 20.35 0.08 7.74
N ASN A 114 20.41 0.02 6.41
CA ASN A 114 19.35 -0.51 5.60
C ASN A 114 19.80 -1.77 4.84
N LEU A 115 19.25 -2.91 5.22
CA LEU A 115 19.46 -4.23 4.61
C LEU A 115 18.18 -4.80 4.01
N SER A 116 17.12 -3.98 3.86
CA SER A 116 15.80 -4.48 3.50
C SER A 116 15.73 -5.02 2.07
N ASN A 117 14.72 -5.85 1.82
CA ASN A 117 14.45 -6.41 0.49
C ASN A 117 15.68 -7.15 -0.09
N ASN A 118 16.18 -8.13 0.67
CA ASN A 118 17.28 -9.01 0.33
C ASN A 118 16.88 -10.47 0.66
N LYS A 119 17.84 -11.40 0.64
CA LYS A 119 17.64 -12.83 0.94
C LYS A 119 18.41 -13.27 2.19
N PHE A 120 18.63 -12.38 3.16
CA PHE A 120 19.32 -12.75 4.40
C PHE A 120 18.52 -13.78 5.19
N THR A 121 19.22 -14.78 5.74
CA THR A 121 18.67 -15.91 6.50
C THR A 121 19.25 -15.92 7.92
N ASN A 122 18.79 -16.85 8.76
CA ASN A 122 19.22 -17.02 10.16
C ASN A 122 18.74 -15.88 11.08
N SER A 123 19.32 -15.77 12.28
CA SER A 123 19.01 -14.75 13.28
C SER A 123 19.70 -13.42 12.99
N ILE A 124 19.18 -12.36 13.61
CA ILE A 124 19.86 -11.07 13.67
C ILE A 124 21.04 -11.21 14.66
N PRO A 125 22.27 -10.78 14.31
CA PRO A 125 23.38 -10.80 15.25
C PRO A 125 23.11 -9.87 16.45
N GLN A 126 23.32 -10.38 17.66
CA GLN A 126 23.18 -9.60 18.90
C GLN A 126 24.11 -8.38 18.93
N GLU A 127 25.23 -8.44 18.22
CA GLU A 127 26.23 -7.39 18.11
C GLU A 127 25.66 -6.12 17.46
N ILE A 128 24.59 -6.20 16.67
CA ILE A 128 23.89 -5.02 16.14
C ILE A 128 23.34 -4.15 17.27
N GLY A 129 22.95 -4.76 18.40
CA GLY A 129 22.53 -4.03 19.60
C GLY A 129 23.61 -3.15 20.23
N PHE A 130 24.88 -3.33 19.86
CA PHE A 130 26.00 -2.51 20.34
C PHE A 130 26.20 -1.22 19.54
N LEU A 131 25.47 -1.03 18.43
CA LEU A 131 25.55 0.16 17.58
C LEU A 131 24.83 1.35 18.22
N ARG A 132 25.43 1.93 19.27
CA ARG A 132 24.81 3.01 20.07
C ARG A 132 24.46 4.29 19.29
N SER A 133 25.11 4.51 18.14
CA SER A 133 24.86 5.67 17.28
C SER A 133 23.72 5.45 16.28
N LEU A 134 23.20 4.23 16.17
CA LEU A 134 22.23 3.84 15.15
C LEU A 134 20.88 4.50 15.42
N GLN A 135 20.39 5.24 14.44
CA GLN A 135 19.12 5.98 14.48
C GLN A 135 18.05 5.29 13.63
N ASP A 136 18.47 4.64 12.54
CA ASP A 136 17.59 3.98 11.59
C ASP A 136 18.12 2.57 11.26
N LEU A 137 17.23 1.58 11.41
CA LEU A 137 17.50 0.17 11.18
C LEU A 137 16.34 -0.44 10.39
N ASP A 138 16.58 -0.78 9.14
CA ASP A 138 15.63 -1.50 8.30
C ASP A 138 16.20 -2.86 7.89
N LEU A 139 15.60 -3.92 8.41
CA LEU A 139 15.90 -5.33 8.09
C LEU A 139 14.72 -6.02 7.39
N SER A 140 13.68 -5.26 7.02
CA SER A 140 12.42 -5.79 6.49
C SER A 140 12.60 -6.56 5.18
N CYS A 141 11.62 -7.36 4.79
CA CYS A 141 11.65 -8.11 3.52
C CYS A 141 12.91 -8.97 3.33
N ASN A 142 13.29 -9.73 4.35
CA ASN A 142 14.33 -10.77 4.32
C ASN A 142 13.76 -12.12 4.80
N PHE A 143 14.55 -13.19 4.73
CA PHE A 143 14.22 -14.52 5.25
C PHE A 143 14.77 -14.77 6.66
N LEU A 144 14.92 -13.71 7.46
CA LEU A 144 15.39 -13.80 8.84
C LEU A 144 14.39 -14.63 9.66
N ALA A 145 14.86 -15.73 10.22
CA ALA A 145 14.04 -16.71 10.91
C ALA A 145 14.79 -17.12 12.18
N GLN A 146 14.36 -16.54 13.31
CA GLN A 146 14.72 -16.84 14.70
C GLN A 146 14.25 -15.68 15.60
N GLU A 147 14.42 -15.82 16.92
CA GLU A 147 14.08 -14.79 17.90
C GLU A 147 14.93 -13.52 17.73
N ILE A 148 14.39 -12.38 18.16
CA ILE A 148 15.15 -11.13 18.27
C ILE A 148 16.12 -11.21 19.45
N PRO A 149 17.40 -10.88 19.24
CA PRO A 149 18.32 -10.62 20.35
C PRO A 149 17.82 -9.43 21.19
N TRP A 150 17.65 -9.64 22.49
CA TRP A 150 17.25 -8.59 23.44
C TRP A 150 18.20 -7.38 23.43
N GLN A 151 19.46 -7.59 23.01
CA GLN A 151 20.47 -6.53 22.85
C GLN A 151 20.02 -5.44 21.87
N LEU A 152 19.14 -5.74 20.91
CA LEU A 152 18.55 -4.72 20.03
C LEU A 152 17.70 -3.69 20.80
N GLY A 153 17.17 -4.05 21.98
CA GLY A 153 16.48 -3.11 22.89
C GLY A 153 17.41 -2.05 23.51
N GLN A 154 18.73 -2.25 23.43
CA GLN A 154 19.73 -1.26 23.87
C GLN A 154 19.90 -0.10 22.87
N LEU A 155 19.36 -0.24 21.66
CA LEU A 155 19.36 0.83 20.66
C LEU A 155 18.38 1.93 21.07
N GLN A 156 18.72 3.18 20.77
CA GLN A 156 17.87 4.34 21.02
C GLN A 156 17.24 4.78 19.69
N GLY A 157 15.92 4.83 19.61
CA GLY A 157 15.22 5.16 18.37
C GLY A 157 13.80 4.55 18.30
N PRO A 158 13.04 4.81 17.23
CA PRO A 158 11.77 4.14 17.00
C PRO A 158 11.97 2.63 16.86
N ILE A 159 11.01 1.83 17.36
CA ILE A 159 11.06 0.38 17.20
C ILE A 159 10.96 0.05 15.70
N PRO A 160 11.90 -0.73 15.14
CA PRO A 160 11.82 -1.17 13.74
C PRO A 160 10.56 -1.98 13.47
N ASP A 161 9.81 -1.63 12.42
CA ASP A 161 8.58 -2.31 11.98
C ASP A 161 8.90 -3.63 11.25
N ILE A 162 9.37 -4.62 12.02
CA ILE A 162 9.67 -5.98 11.52
C ILE A 162 9.04 -7.05 12.41
N LYS A 163 8.69 -8.20 11.80
CA LYS A 163 8.06 -9.35 12.47
C LYS A 163 8.75 -9.78 13.76
N ALA A 164 10.06 -9.63 13.79
CA ALA A 164 10.87 -10.06 14.90
C ALA A 164 10.59 -9.18 16.15
N PHE A 165 10.35 -7.85 16.00
CA PHE A 165 10.01 -6.95 17.11
C PHE A 165 8.53 -7.05 17.49
N HIS A 166 7.67 -7.41 16.53
CA HIS A 166 6.25 -7.71 16.81
C HIS A 166 6.07 -9.00 17.60
N ASN A 167 6.97 -9.97 17.42
CA ASN A 167 6.97 -11.26 18.13
C ASN A 167 7.88 -11.25 19.38
N ALA A 168 8.53 -10.13 19.69
CA ALA A 168 9.38 -10.02 20.87
C ALA A 168 8.52 -10.11 22.14
N SER A 169 8.97 -10.90 23.12
CA SER A 169 8.26 -11.01 24.39
C SER A 169 8.25 -9.67 25.12
N PHE A 170 7.23 -9.44 25.97
CA PHE A 170 7.15 -8.25 26.81
C PHE A 170 8.43 -8.05 27.65
N GLU A 171 9.04 -9.14 28.13
CA GLU A 171 10.31 -9.11 28.87
C GLU A 171 11.48 -8.62 28.02
N ALA A 172 11.53 -8.94 26.73
CA ALA A 172 12.57 -8.48 25.81
C ALA A 172 12.51 -6.96 25.55
N LEU A 173 11.40 -6.32 25.86
CA LEU A 173 11.19 -4.87 25.67
C LEU A 173 11.11 -4.08 26.99
N ARG A 174 11.14 -4.78 28.14
CA ARG A 174 10.70 -4.27 29.45
C ARG A 174 11.58 -3.18 30.05
N ASP A 175 12.81 -2.99 29.57
CA ASP A 175 13.78 -2.03 30.15
C ASP A 175 14.41 -1.10 29.08
N ASN A 176 13.71 -0.87 27.98
CA ASN A 176 14.20 0.01 26.91
C ASN A 176 14.10 1.49 27.31
N MET A 177 15.23 2.05 27.77
CA MET A 177 15.40 3.43 28.26
C MET A 177 15.05 4.54 27.24
N GLY A 178 14.76 4.20 25.97
CA GLY A 178 14.52 5.14 24.87
C GLY A 178 13.13 5.06 24.22
N ILE A 179 12.17 4.28 24.74
CA ILE A 179 10.79 4.28 24.22
C ILE A 179 10.07 5.53 24.77
N CYS A 180 10.41 6.70 24.23
CA CYS A 180 9.69 7.95 24.45
C CYS A 180 9.18 8.48 23.11
N GLY A 181 8.00 7.99 22.70
CA GLY A 181 7.13 8.78 21.84
C GLY A 181 6.83 10.11 22.53
N ASN A 182 6.97 11.21 21.80
CA ASN A 182 6.83 12.62 22.21
C ASN A 182 6.08 12.89 23.53
N ALA A 183 6.71 13.74 24.36
CA ALA A 183 6.33 14.14 25.72
C ALA A 183 5.03 14.97 25.87
N SER A 184 3.95 14.62 25.16
CA SER A 184 2.60 15.19 25.34
C SER A 184 1.57 14.17 25.84
N GLY A 185 1.87 12.86 25.81
CA GLY A 185 0.98 11.80 26.28
C GLY A 185 1.07 11.48 27.79
N SER A 186 2.20 11.81 28.44
CA SER A 186 2.47 11.37 29.82
C SER A 186 1.51 11.99 30.85
N LEU A 187 1.04 13.20 30.62
CA LEU A 187 0.06 13.86 31.51
C LEU A 187 -1.34 13.24 31.40
N LEU A 188 -1.73 12.81 30.19
CA LEU A 188 -3.00 12.14 29.92
C LEU A 188 -3.00 10.74 30.55
N LEU A 189 -1.87 10.04 30.50
CA LEU A 189 -1.73 8.69 31.05
C LEU A 189 -1.81 8.68 32.58
N VAL A 190 -1.27 9.71 33.24
CA VAL A 190 -1.43 9.89 34.71
C VAL A 190 -2.90 10.15 35.07
N LEU A 191 -3.62 10.98 34.30
CA LEU A 191 -5.05 11.24 34.54
C LEU A 191 -5.92 9.98 34.29
N VAL A 192 -5.60 9.19 33.27
CA VAL A 192 -6.26 7.91 32.98
C VAL A 192 -5.98 6.89 34.08
N VAL A 193 -4.76 6.82 34.61
CA VAL A 193 -4.41 5.94 35.73
C VAL A 193 -5.14 6.37 37.02
N ILE A 194 -5.23 7.67 37.32
CA ILE A 194 -5.98 8.18 38.47
C ILE A 194 -7.48 7.87 38.31
N GLY A 195 -8.04 8.07 37.12
CA GLY A 195 -9.42 7.71 36.79
C GLY A 195 -9.68 6.20 36.88
N ALA A 196 -8.76 5.38 36.39
CA ALA A 196 -8.82 3.93 36.48
C ALA A 196 -8.72 3.44 37.93
N LEU A 197 -7.85 4.03 38.76
CA LEU A 197 -7.75 3.71 40.19
C LEU A 197 -9.02 4.11 40.95
N PHE A 198 -9.68 5.20 40.56
CA PHE A 198 -10.97 5.60 41.11
C PHE A 198 -12.08 4.61 40.72
N ILE A 199 -12.13 4.17 39.46
CA ILE A 199 -13.09 3.17 38.96
C ILE A 199 -12.82 1.78 39.56
N LEU A 200 -11.56 1.38 39.72
CA LEU A 200 -11.17 0.11 40.34
C LEU A 200 -11.50 0.10 41.84
N ARG A 201 -11.35 1.23 42.55
CA ARG A 201 -11.85 1.37 43.93
C ARG A 201 -13.37 1.29 44.02
N GLN A 202 -14.10 1.84 43.04
CA GLN A 202 -15.56 1.67 42.97
C GLN A 202 -15.98 0.22 42.63
N ARG A 203 -15.25 -0.47 41.76
CA ARG A 203 -15.51 -1.88 41.39
C ARG A 203 -15.11 -2.87 42.48
N ALA A 204 -14.05 -2.61 43.24
CA ALA A 204 -13.64 -3.43 44.38
C ALA A 204 -14.65 -3.40 45.53
N ARG A 205 -15.41 -2.30 45.69
CA ARG A 205 -16.55 -2.23 46.62
C ARG A 205 -17.77 -3.04 46.16
N LYS A 206 -17.86 -3.42 44.88
CA LYS A 206 -19.00 -4.12 44.27
C LYS A 206 -18.79 -5.62 43.99
N ARG A 207 -17.61 -6.17 44.26
CA ARG A 207 -17.32 -7.61 44.06
C ARG A 207 -16.90 -8.28 45.37
N LYS A 208 -17.86 -8.44 46.28
CA LYS A 208 -17.91 -9.57 47.22
C LYS A 208 -19.03 -10.48 46.75
N ALA A 209 -18.71 -11.40 45.84
CA ALA A 209 -19.44 -12.63 45.54
C ALA A 209 -18.56 -13.49 44.60
N ASP A 210 -18.62 -14.79 44.84
CA ASP A 210 -17.64 -15.87 44.62
C ASP A 210 -17.25 -16.22 43.15
N PRO A 211 -16.14 -16.96 42.90
CA PRO A 211 -15.52 -17.22 41.60
C PRO A 211 -15.85 -18.61 41.01
N GLY A 212 -15.64 -18.78 39.70
CA GLY A 212 -15.71 -20.10 39.08
C GLY A 212 -15.35 -20.16 37.60
N ASN A 213 -14.14 -20.68 37.35
CA ASN A 213 -13.61 -21.37 36.17
C ASN A 213 -13.23 -20.62 34.88
N ILE A 214 -11.98 -20.90 34.50
CA ILE A 214 -11.18 -20.45 33.38
C ILE A 214 -11.07 -21.62 32.41
N GLU A 215 -11.39 -21.42 31.13
CA GLU A 215 -10.88 -22.27 30.06
C GLU A 215 -10.62 -21.46 28.77
N GLN A 216 -9.34 -21.46 28.37
CA GLN A 216 -8.74 -21.22 27.05
C GLN A 216 -9.29 -20.10 26.15
N ASP A 217 -8.64 -18.93 26.23
CA ASP A 217 -8.75 -17.86 25.24
C ASP A 217 -7.57 -17.93 24.25
N ARG A 218 -7.75 -18.67 23.16
CA ARG A 218 -6.84 -18.71 21.99
C ARG A 218 -7.54 -18.18 20.74
N ASN A 219 -8.40 -17.16 20.90
CA ASN A 219 -9.14 -16.57 19.79
C ASN A 219 -8.51 -15.24 19.36
N LEU A 220 -7.74 -15.26 18.25
CA LEU A 220 -7.12 -14.06 17.70
C LEU A 220 -8.09 -13.40 16.70
N PHE A 221 -8.69 -12.27 17.10
CA PHE A 221 -9.53 -11.45 16.22
C PHE A 221 -8.97 -10.03 16.13
N THR A 222 -8.53 -9.57 14.95
CA THR A 222 -8.35 -8.14 14.67
C THR A 222 -7.99 -7.86 13.22
N ILE A 223 -8.65 -6.89 12.57
CA ILE A 223 -8.07 -5.63 12.04
C ILE A 223 -9.27 -4.71 11.74
N LEU A 224 -9.90 -4.16 12.77
CA LEU A 224 -10.58 -2.86 12.78
C LEU A 224 -10.68 -2.51 14.26
N GLY A 225 -10.21 -1.32 14.64
CA GLY A 225 -10.05 -0.93 16.03
C GLY A 225 -11.34 -1.15 16.82
N HIS A 226 -11.21 -1.91 17.91
CA HIS A 226 -12.24 -2.22 18.90
C HIS A 226 -13.25 -3.32 18.49
N ASP A 227 -12.95 -4.54 18.96
CA ASP A 227 -13.84 -5.69 19.13
C ASP A 227 -14.08 -6.62 17.91
N GLY A 228 -13.08 -7.48 17.65
CA GLY A 228 -13.19 -8.52 16.62
C GLY A 228 -14.27 -9.59 16.88
N LYS A 229 -14.82 -9.67 18.10
CA LYS A 229 -16.00 -10.48 18.40
C LYS A 229 -17.26 -9.88 17.76
N LEU A 230 -17.40 -8.56 17.82
CA LEU A 230 -18.51 -7.84 17.17
C LEU A 230 -18.46 -7.99 15.65
N LEU A 231 -17.26 -7.95 15.06
CA LEU A 231 -17.09 -8.22 13.62
C LEU A 231 -17.59 -9.62 13.25
N TYR A 232 -17.22 -10.63 14.04
CA TYR A 232 -17.70 -12.00 13.82
C TYR A 232 -19.22 -12.10 13.88
N GLU A 233 -19.84 -11.60 14.95
CA GLU A 233 -21.30 -11.65 15.13
C GLU A 233 -22.04 -10.95 13.98
N ASN A 234 -21.55 -9.77 13.56
CA ASN A 234 -22.12 -9.03 12.44
C ASN A 234 -22.04 -9.80 11.11
N ILE A 235 -20.92 -10.47 10.83
CA ILE A 235 -20.76 -11.25 9.60
C ILE A 235 -21.67 -12.48 9.60
N ILE A 236 -21.79 -13.18 10.72
CA ILE A 236 -22.68 -14.34 10.82
C ILE A 236 -24.14 -13.93 10.63
N ALA A 237 -24.57 -12.83 11.24
CA ALA A 237 -25.91 -12.29 11.05
C ALA A 237 -26.16 -11.82 9.61
N ALA A 238 -25.22 -11.07 9.02
CA ALA A 238 -25.35 -10.51 7.68
C ALA A 238 -25.30 -11.54 6.54
N THR A 239 -24.78 -12.74 6.82
CA THR A 239 -24.70 -13.85 5.85
C THR A 239 -25.68 -14.98 6.15
N GLU A 240 -26.55 -14.82 7.15
CA GLU A 240 -27.45 -15.86 7.67
C GLU A 240 -26.72 -17.20 7.88
N GLU A 241 -25.62 -17.16 8.63
CA GLU A 241 -24.76 -18.34 8.87
C GLU A 241 -24.13 -18.92 7.59
N PHE A 242 -23.69 -18.04 6.68
CA PHE A 242 -23.12 -18.39 5.37
C PHE A 242 -24.09 -19.16 4.46
N ASN A 243 -25.33 -18.67 4.38
CA ASN A 243 -26.35 -19.17 3.46
C ASN A 243 -25.91 -18.98 2.00
N SER A 244 -26.16 -19.98 1.15
CA SER A 244 -25.79 -20.00 -0.27
C SER A 244 -26.41 -18.86 -1.08
N ASN A 245 -27.51 -18.26 -0.63
CA ASN A 245 -28.12 -17.10 -1.28
C ASN A 245 -27.20 -15.86 -1.30
N TYR A 246 -26.25 -15.79 -0.38
CA TYR A 246 -25.26 -14.70 -0.31
C TYR A 246 -23.95 -15.06 -1.02
N CYS A 247 -23.82 -16.28 -1.56
CA CYS A 247 -22.63 -16.72 -2.27
C CYS A 247 -22.47 -15.92 -3.58
N ILE A 248 -21.28 -15.34 -3.76
CA ILE A 248 -20.93 -14.59 -4.97
C ILE A 248 -19.81 -15.27 -5.77
N GLY A 249 -19.22 -16.35 -5.26
CA GLY A 249 -18.22 -17.13 -5.97
C GLY A 249 -17.61 -18.24 -5.11
N GLU A 250 -17.25 -19.35 -5.73
CA GLU A 250 -16.60 -20.50 -5.08
C GLU A 250 -15.33 -20.88 -5.83
N GLY A 251 -14.26 -21.17 -5.10
CA GLY A 251 -12.99 -21.61 -5.65
C GLY A 251 -12.28 -22.62 -4.75
N GLY A 252 -11.12 -23.11 -5.21
CA GLY A 252 -10.37 -24.16 -4.51
C GLY A 252 -9.91 -23.81 -3.09
N TYR A 253 -9.88 -22.53 -2.73
CA TYR A 253 -9.41 -22.03 -1.43
C TYR A 253 -10.53 -21.46 -0.55
N GLY A 254 -11.78 -21.47 -1.00
CA GLY A 254 -12.91 -21.02 -0.19
C GLY A 254 -14.11 -20.55 -1.00
N ILE A 255 -15.13 -20.11 -0.28
CA ILE A 255 -16.39 -19.57 -0.81
C ILE A 255 -16.48 -18.11 -0.40
N VAL A 256 -16.83 -17.23 -1.34
CA VAL A 256 -16.97 -15.78 -1.12
C VAL A 256 -18.46 -15.44 -1.01
N TYR A 257 -18.81 -14.67 0.02
CA TYR A 257 -20.15 -14.20 0.30
C TYR A 257 -20.21 -12.67 0.26
N LYS A 258 -21.34 -12.11 -0.17
CA LYS A 258 -21.65 -10.68 0.00
C LYS A 258 -22.29 -10.48 1.38
N ALA A 259 -21.78 -9.53 2.16
CA ALA A 259 -22.37 -9.16 3.44
C ALA A 259 -22.61 -7.64 3.52
N VAL A 260 -23.73 -7.24 4.11
CA VAL A 260 -24.05 -5.84 4.40
C VAL A 260 -23.84 -5.63 5.89
N MET A 261 -22.86 -4.80 6.25
CA MET A 261 -22.54 -4.49 7.65
C MET A 261 -23.61 -3.57 8.26
N PRO A 262 -23.75 -3.51 9.61
CA PRO A 262 -24.68 -2.58 10.28
C PRO A 262 -24.45 -1.10 9.93
N THR A 263 -23.26 -0.76 9.45
CA THR A 263 -22.89 0.57 8.95
C THR A 263 -23.32 0.82 7.50
N GLU A 264 -24.19 -0.04 6.94
CA GLU A 264 -24.60 -0.08 5.52
C GLU A 264 -23.46 -0.33 4.52
N ARG A 265 -22.26 -0.64 5.02
CA ARG A 265 -21.11 -0.95 4.18
C ARG A 265 -21.23 -2.36 3.61
N VAL A 266 -21.15 -2.51 2.30
CA VAL A 266 -21.07 -3.82 1.64
C VAL A 266 -19.62 -4.33 1.66
N VAL A 267 -19.43 -5.58 2.06
CA VAL A 267 -18.12 -6.26 2.14
C VAL A 267 -18.18 -7.63 1.46
N ALA A 268 -17.02 -8.10 0.99
CA ALA A 268 -16.85 -9.47 0.50
C ALA A 268 -16.22 -10.32 1.59
N VAL A 269 -16.82 -11.47 1.90
CA VAL A 269 -16.39 -12.37 2.98
C VAL A 269 -15.96 -13.69 2.36
N LYS A 270 -14.66 -13.97 2.34
CA LYS A 270 -14.13 -15.26 1.86
C LYS A 270 -14.02 -16.22 3.04
N LYS A 271 -14.93 -17.17 3.12
CA LYS A 271 -14.90 -18.30 4.05
C LYS A 271 -13.97 -19.38 3.48
N LEU A 272 -12.95 -19.75 4.24
CA LEU A 272 -12.02 -20.80 3.83
C LEU A 272 -12.63 -22.19 4.04
N HIS A 273 -12.23 -23.14 3.18
CA HIS A 273 -12.58 -24.55 3.37
C HIS A 273 -11.92 -25.07 4.65
N GLN A 274 -12.68 -25.81 5.47
CA GLN A 274 -12.13 -26.52 6.64
C GLN A 274 -11.75 -27.94 6.24
N SER A 275 -10.57 -28.11 5.65
CA SER A 275 -10.00 -29.43 5.37
C SER A 275 -9.51 -30.09 6.67
N GLN A 276 -9.88 -31.36 6.90
CA GLN A 276 -9.34 -32.14 8.03
C GLN A 276 -7.94 -32.71 7.74
N THR A 277 -7.56 -32.84 6.47
CA THR A 277 -6.38 -33.58 6.02
C THR A 277 -5.12 -32.72 5.91
N ASP A 278 -5.24 -31.39 5.81
CA ASP A 278 -4.10 -30.51 5.53
C ASP A 278 -4.16 -29.15 6.27
N LYS A 279 -4.59 -29.16 7.53
CA LYS A 279 -4.79 -27.93 8.35
C LYS A 279 -3.58 -26.99 8.40
N LEU A 280 -2.36 -27.53 8.30
CA LEU A 280 -1.14 -26.73 8.42
C LEU A 280 -0.87 -25.88 7.17
N SER A 281 -1.20 -26.40 5.97
CA SER A 281 -0.99 -25.70 4.71
C SER A 281 -2.06 -24.62 4.47
N ASP A 282 -3.32 -24.92 4.80
CA ASP A 282 -4.43 -23.95 4.73
C ASP A 282 -4.25 -22.79 5.72
N PHE A 283 -3.78 -23.09 6.94
CA PHE A 283 -3.47 -22.06 7.94
C PHE A 283 -2.32 -21.16 7.49
N LYS A 284 -1.27 -21.73 6.88
CA LYS A 284 -0.15 -20.94 6.34
C LYS A 284 -0.57 -20.07 5.16
N ALA A 285 -1.45 -20.54 4.29
CA ALA A 285 -2.01 -19.76 3.18
C ALA A 285 -2.85 -18.58 3.70
N PHE A 286 -3.71 -18.83 4.70
CA PHE A 286 -4.49 -17.80 5.38
C PHE A 286 -3.61 -16.73 6.04
N GLU A 287 -2.63 -17.12 6.87
CA GLU A 287 -1.74 -16.16 7.52
C GLU A 287 -0.89 -15.36 6.52
N THR A 288 -0.49 -15.99 5.43
CA THR A 288 0.25 -15.31 4.35
C THR A 288 -0.63 -14.25 3.69
N GLU A 289 -1.87 -14.59 3.33
CA GLU A 289 -2.82 -13.67 2.71
C GLU A 289 -3.14 -12.48 3.64
N VAL A 290 -3.37 -12.74 4.93
CA VAL A 290 -3.54 -11.69 5.96
C VAL A 290 -2.31 -10.80 6.05
N CYS A 291 -1.10 -11.38 6.21
CA CYS A 291 0.14 -10.62 6.35
C CYS A 291 0.40 -9.72 5.13
N VAL A 292 0.17 -10.22 3.92
CA VAL A 292 0.41 -9.47 2.69
C VAL A 292 -0.60 -8.31 2.58
N LEU A 293 -1.89 -8.58 2.76
CA LEU A 293 -2.93 -7.58 2.54
C LEU A 293 -3.10 -6.59 3.70
N ALA A 294 -2.64 -6.93 4.91
CA ALA A 294 -2.58 -5.97 6.03
C ALA A 294 -1.52 -4.88 5.81
N ASN A 295 -0.44 -5.21 5.09
CA ASN A 295 0.72 -4.33 4.91
C ASN A 295 0.74 -3.62 3.55
N ILE A 296 -0.02 -4.11 2.56
CA ILE A 296 -0.12 -3.46 1.26
C ILE A 296 -1.26 -2.43 1.27
N ARG A 297 -0.92 -1.18 0.94
CA ARG A 297 -1.89 -0.11 0.67
C ARG A 297 -1.68 0.40 -0.75
N HIS A 298 -2.45 -0.12 -1.69
CA HIS A 298 -2.35 0.27 -3.08
C HIS A 298 -3.72 0.41 -3.71
N ARG A 299 -3.90 1.43 -4.57
CA ARG A 299 -5.19 1.79 -5.20
C ARG A 299 -5.81 0.67 -6.06
N ASN A 300 -4.99 -0.26 -6.54
CA ASN A 300 -5.40 -1.37 -7.42
C ASN A 300 -5.27 -2.76 -6.74
N ILE A 301 -5.10 -2.80 -5.42
CA ILE A 301 -5.05 -4.04 -4.65
C ILE A 301 -6.20 -4.02 -3.65
N VAL A 302 -6.94 -5.13 -3.57
CA VAL A 302 -8.12 -5.23 -2.69
C VAL A 302 -7.74 -4.93 -1.24
N LYS A 303 -8.54 -4.05 -0.61
CA LYS A 303 -8.31 -3.68 0.78
C LYS A 303 -8.88 -4.74 1.72
N LEU A 304 -8.04 -5.26 2.61
CA LEU A 304 -8.48 -6.11 3.72
C LEU A 304 -9.04 -5.24 4.84
N TYR A 305 -10.31 -5.46 5.20
CA TYR A 305 -10.99 -4.81 6.32
C TYR A 305 -10.94 -5.62 7.60
N GLY A 306 -10.53 -6.88 7.56
CA GLY A 306 -10.40 -7.71 8.75
C GLY A 306 -10.32 -9.19 8.43
N PHE A 307 -10.09 -9.99 9.46
CA PHE A 307 -10.10 -11.44 9.36
C PHE A 307 -10.68 -12.05 10.63
N CYS A 308 -11.11 -13.29 10.53
CA CYS A 308 -11.55 -14.11 11.64
C CYS A 308 -10.85 -15.47 11.60
N SER A 309 -10.28 -15.86 12.74
CA SER A 309 -9.77 -17.21 13.00
C SER A 309 -10.51 -17.76 14.21
N HIS A 310 -11.67 -18.39 13.97
CA HIS A 310 -12.52 -18.97 15.01
C HIS A 310 -12.64 -20.49 14.83
N ALA A 311 -12.89 -21.22 15.92
CA ALA A 311 -12.99 -22.69 15.91
C ALA A 311 -14.01 -23.24 14.90
N LYS A 312 -15.09 -22.49 14.64
CA LYS A 312 -16.13 -22.85 13.66
C LYS A 312 -15.93 -22.23 12.28
N HIS A 313 -15.30 -21.06 12.18
CA HIS A 313 -15.23 -20.31 10.92
C HIS A 313 -13.89 -19.60 10.79
N SER A 314 -13.24 -19.78 9.64
CA SER A 314 -12.07 -18.98 9.24
C SER A 314 -12.44 -18.19 8.00
N PHE A 315 -12.38 -16.87 8.07
CA PHE A 315 -12.75 -16.02 6.94
C PHE A 315 -11.98 -14.70 6.88
N LEU A 316 -11.91 -14.15 5.68
CA LEU A 316 -11.31 -12.85 5.36
C LEU A 316 -12.39 -11.88 4.92
N VAL A 317 -12.33 -10.64 5.41
CA VAL A 317 -13.29 -9.58 5.09
C VAL A 317 -12.58 -8.53 4.24
N TYR A 318 -13.00 -8.41 2.99
CA TYR A 318 -12.46 -7.47 2.03
C TYR A 318 -13.43 -6.34 1.72
N GLU A 319 -12.87 -5.28 1.16
CA GLU A 319 -13.63 -4.37 0.31
C GLU A 319 -14.39 -5.16 -0.77
N PHE A 320 -15.69 -4.92 -0.85
CA PHE A 320 -16.51 -5.52 -1.90
C PHE A 320 -16.16 -4.87 -3.24
N ILE A 321 -15.53 -5.63 -4.11
CA ILE A 321 -15.18 -5.24 -5.47
C ILE A 321 -16.09 -6.03 -6.40
N LEU A 322 -16.90 -5.35 -7.21
CA LEU A 322 -17.69 -6.00 -8.26
C LEU A 322 -16.77 -6.85 -9.15
N ASP A 323 -17.10 -8.12 -9.37
CA ASP A 323 -16.31 -9.07 -10.16
C ASP A 323 -15.98 -8.51 -11.56
N TRP A 324 -14.78 -8.78 -12.07
CA TRP A 324 -14.29 -8.25 -13.35
C TRP A 324 -15.19 -8.68 -14.51
N VAL A 325 -15.70 -9.92 -14.49
CA VAL A 325 -16.62 -10.42 -15.52
C VAL A 325 -17.92 -9.60 -15.50
N LYS A 326 -18.44 -9.29 -14.31
CA LYS A 326 -19.63 -8.44 -14.15
C LYS A 326 -19.37 -7.01 -14.61
N ARG A 327 -18.23 -6.41 -14.27
CA ARG A 327 -17.82 -5.09 -14.77
C ARG A 327 -17.74 -5.05 -16.30
N LEU A 328 -17.17 -6.08 -16.90
CA LEU A 328 -17.08 -6.20 -18.35
C LEU A 328 -18.46 -6.34 -18.99
N ASN A 329 -19.36 -7.11 -18.37
CA ASN A 329 -20.74 -7.25 -18.83
C ASN A 329 -21.50 -5.92 -18.78
N VAL A 330 -21.30 -5.10 -17.74
CA VAL A 330 -21.88 -3.75 -17.64
C VAL A 330 -21.41 -2.87 -18.80
N VAL A 331 -20.09 -2.81 -19.04
CA VAL A 331 -19.51 -2.03 -20.15
C VAL A 331 -20.02 -2.53 -21.51
N LYS A 332 -20.13 -3.85 -21.68
CA LYS A 332 -20.64 -4.48 -22.91
C LYS A 332 -22.13 -4.17 -23.13
N GLY A 333 -22.96 -4.23 -22.08
CA GLY A 333 -24.38 -3.91 -22.13
C GLY A 333 -24.62 -2.45 -22.51
N MET A 334 -23.90 -1.53 -21.87
CA MET A 334 -23.95 -0.10 -22.22
C MET A 334 -23.51 0.17 -23.67
N ALA A 335 -22.42 -0.45 -24.13
CA ALA A 335 -21.98 -0.32 -25.51
C ALA A 335 -23.02 -0.84 -26.51
N GLY A 336 -23.70 -1.94 -26.18
CA GLY A 336 -24.82 -2.48 -26.95
C GLY A 336 -25.98 -1.49 -27.05
N ALA A 337 -26.41 -0.93 -25.91
CA ALA A 337 -27.49 0.05 -25.85
C ALA A 337 -27.17 1.32 -26.66
N LEU A 338 -25.98 1.90 -26.51
CA LEU A 338 -25.57 3.08 -27.26
C LEU A 338 -25.44 2.81 -28.76
N SER A 339 -24.88 1.65 -29.14
CA SER A 339 -24.81 1.25 -30.54
C SER A 339 -26.21 1.14 -31.17
N TYR A 340 -27.19 0.61 -30.43
CA TYR A 340 -28.58 0.56 -30.86
C TYR A 340 -29.18 1.97 -31.04
N LEU A 341 -29.00 2.85 -30.07
CA LEU A 341 -29.52 4.23 -30.12
C LEU A 341 -28.92 5.04 -31.28
N HIS A 342 -27.62 4.89 -31.54
CA HIS A 342 -26.91 5.68 -32.56
C HIS A 342 -27.05 5.15 -33.98
N HIS A 343 -27.07 3.83 -34.15
CA HIS A 343 -26.94 3.20 -35.47
C HIS A 343 -28.13 2.34 -35.89
N SER A 344 -28.86 1.78 -34.93
CA SER A 344 -30.02 0.91 -35.21
C SER A 344 -31.35 1.66 -35.12
N SER A 345 -31.40 2.79 -34.41
CA SER A 345 -32.57 3.66 -34.32
C SER A 345 -32.60 4.63 -35.50
N SER A 346 -33.77 4.83 -36.09
CA SER A 346 -33.99 5.81 -37.16
C SER A 346 -35.17 6.72 -36.80
N PRO A 347 -34.95 8.03 -36.56
CA PRO A 347 -33.66 8.73 -36.54
C PRO A 347 -32.73 8.32 -35.38
N PRO A 348 -31.39 8.52 -35.51
CA PRO A 348 -30.45 8.30 -34.41
C PRO A 348 -30.84 9.08 -33.15
N ILE A 349 -30.73 8.44 -31.99
CA ILE A 349 -31.09 9.00 -30.69
C ILE A 349 -29.81 9.25 -29.90
N ILE A 350 -29.56 10.49 -29.48
CA ILE A 350 -28.44 10.86 -28.61
C ILE A 350 -28.97 11.05 -27.20
N HIS A 351 -28.44 10.30 -26.24
CA HIS A 351 -28.89 10.30 -24.85
C HIS A 351 -28.55 11.60 -24.13
N ARG A 352 -27.34 12.15 -24.36
CA ARG A 352 -26.78 13.41 -23.83
C ARG A 352 -26.46 13.45 -22.33
N ASP A 353 -26.98 12.52 -21.54
CA ASP A 353 -26.65 12.43 -20.11
C ASP A 353 -26.25 11.01 -19.66
N ILE A 354 -25.27 10.42 -20.35
CA ILE A 354 -24.72 9.13 -19.95
C ILE A 354 -23.83 9.32 -18.72
N THR A 355 -24.26 8.79 -17.58
CA THR A 355 -23.54 8.81 -16.30
C THR A 355 -23.72 7.47 -15.59
N SER A 356 -22.90 7.20 -14.56
CA SER A 356 -23.06 6.00 -13.73
C SER A 356 -24.42 5.93 -13.02
N ASN A 357 -24.99 7.07 -12.62
CA ASN A 357 -26.30 7.12 -11.96
C ASN A 357 -27.46 6.78 -12.89
N ASN A 358 -27.27 6.95 -14.20
CA ASN A 358 -28.29 6.70 -15.23
C ASN A 358 -28.15 5.29 -15.83
N VAL A 359 -27.33 4.42 -15.23
CA VAL A 359 -27.16 3.02 -15.61
C VAL A 359 -27.70 2.13 -14.50
N LEU A 360 -28.80 1.46 -14.77
CA LEU A 360 -29.43 0.53 -13.83
C LEU A 360 -28.88 -0.88 -14.07
N LEU A 361 -28.73 -1.65 -12.99
CA LEU A 361 -28.33 -3.04 -13.05
C LEU A 361 -29.49 -3.92 -12.60
N ASP A 362 -29.79 -4.97 -13.34
CA ASP A 362 -30.76 -5.98 -12.91
C ASP A 362 -30.12 -7.05 -12.01
N SER A 363 -30.90 -8.09 -11.65
CA SER A 363 -30.43 -9.19 -10.79
C SER A 363 -29.26 -9.98 -11.38
N GLU A 364 -29.10 -9.97 -12.70
CA GLU A 364 -28.02 -10.65 -13.42
C GLU A 364 -26.83 -9.72 -13.71
N TYR A 365 -26.87 -8.48 -13.22
CA TYR A 365 -25.88 -7.43 -13.47
C TYR A 365 -25.80 -7.04 -14.96
N GLU A 366 -26.88 -7.18 -15.72
CA GLU A 366 -26.98 -6.56 -17.04
C GLU A 366 -27.28 -5.07 -16.90
N ALA A 367 -26.63 -4.27 -17.74
CA ALA A 367 -26.73 -2.81 -17.70
C ALA A 367 -27.84 -2.29 -18.60
N HIS A 368 -28.72 -1.48 -18.03
CA HIS A 368 -29.84 -0.83 -18.69
C HIS A 368 -29.65 0.69 -18.62
N VAL A 369 -29.52 1.34 -19.78
CA VAL A 369 -29.45 2.81 -19.86
C VAL A 369 -30.83 3.38 -19.54
N SER A 370 -30.86 4.37 -18.65
CA SER A 370 -32.08 5.00 -18.13
C SER A 370 -31.99 6.53 -18.20
N ASP A 371 -33.08 7.22 -17.89
CA ASP A 371 -33.23 8.68 -17.91
C ASP A 371 -32.96 9.35 -19.28
N PHE A 372 -33.87 9.10 -20.21
CA PHE A 372 -33.90 9.74 -21.52
C PHE A 372 -34.47 11.18 -21.49
N GLY A 373 -34.59 11.81 -20.32
CA GLY A 373 -35.19 13.14 -20.18
C GLY A 373 -34.45 14.25 -20.95
N THR A 374 -33.16 14.04 -21.24
CA THR A 374 -32.33 14.96 -22.03
C THR A 374 -32.10 14.48 -23.47
N ALA A 375 -32.60 13.29 -23.82
CA ALA A 375 -32.33 12.64 -25.09
C ALA A 375 -32.89 13.41 -26.28
N ARG A 376 -32.25 13.26 -27.44
CA ARG A 376 -32.61 13.97 -28.66
C ARG A 376 -32.48 13.09 -29.89
N MET A 377 -33.48 13.18 -30.78
CA MET A 377 -33.42 12.56 -32.10
C MET A 377 -32.73 13.49 -33.10
N LEU A 378 -31.76 12.98 -33.87
CA LEU A 378 -31.09 13.73 -34.93
C LEU A 378 -31.93 13.69 -36.22
N MET A 379 -32.85 14.65 -36.34
CA MET A 379 -33.68 14.81 -37.54
C MET A 379 -32.86 15.48 -38.67
N PRO A 380 -32.94 15.00 -39.93
CA PRO A 380 -32.17 15.55 -41.06
C PRO A 380 -32.43 17.04 -41.36
N ASP A 381 -33.60 17.54 -40.97
CA ASP A 381 -34.11 18.89 -41.23
C ASP A 381 -34.03 19.83 -40.01
N SER A 382 -33.52 19.33 -38.87
CA SER A 382 -33.37 20.11 -37.63
C SER A 382 -31.93 20.57 -37.41
N SER A 383 -31.75 21.72 -36.76
CA SER A 383 -30.44 22.14 -36.29
C SER A 383 -29.95 21.22 -35.16
N ASN A 384 -28.69 20.78 -35.22
CA ASN A 384 -28.08 19.95 -34.16
C ASN A 384 -27.60 20.77 -32.95
N TRP A 385 -27.87 22.08 -32.92
CA TRP A 385 -27.49 23.00 -31.85
C TRP A 385 -28.58 23.04 -30.78
N THR A 386 -28.23 22.96 -29.50
CA THR A 386 -29.20 23.03 -28.38
C THR A 386 -28.65 23.82 -27.22
N SER A 387 -29.52 24.20 -26.28
CA SER A 387 -29.05 24.49 -24.92
C SER A 387 -28.24 23.32 -24.37
N PHE A 388 -27.22 23.64 -23.57
CA PHE A 388 -26.41 22.65 -22.90
C PHE A 388 -27.30 21.77 -22.00
N ALA A 389 -27.17 20.45 -22.12
CA ALA A 389 -27.72 19.47 -21.21
C ALA A 389 -26.73 18.31 -21.13
N GLY A 390 -26.41 17.90 -19.90
CA GLY A 390 -25.41 16.87 -19.60
C GLY A 390 -24.77 17.13 -18.23
N THR A 391 -24.27 16.07 -17.62
CA THR A 391 -23.62 16.14 -16.29
C THR A 391 -22.15 16.55 -16.40
N PHE A 392 -21.73 17.53 -15.59
CA PHE A 392 -20.34 17.97 -15.49
C PHE A 392 -19.43 16.81 -15.05
N GLY A 393 -18.27 16.67 -15.69
CA GLY A 393 -17.35 15.55 -15.48
C GLY A 393 -17.53 14.38 -16.46
N TYR A 394 -18.72 14.25 -17.06
CA TYR A 394 -19.04 13.25 -18.09
C TYR A 394 -19.22 13.86 -19.47
N THR A 395 -19.48 15.17 -19.56
CA THR A 395 -19.81 15.83 -20.82
C THR A 395 -18.59 16.05 -21.70
N ALA A 396 -18.73 15.74 -23.01
CA ALA A 396 -17.69 15.96 -24.01
C ALA A 396 -17.30 17.44 -24.12
N PRO A 397 -16.00 17.77 -24.21
CA PRO A 397 -15.55 19.17 -24.25
C PRO A 397 -16.09 19.91 -25.47
N GLU A 398 -16.16 19.27 -26.64
CA GLU A 398 -16.73 19.86 -27.85
C GLU A 398 -18.21 20.19 -27.70
N LEU A 399 -18.98 19.43 -26.92
CA LEU A 399 -20.38 19.76 -26.63
C LEU A 399 -20.47 20.99 -25.71
N ALA A 400 -19.55 21.12 -24.74
CA ALA A 400 -19.50 22.27 -23.86
C ALA A 400 -19.14 23.57 -24.59
N TYR A 401 -18.22 23.52 -25.57
CA TYR A 401 -17.81 24.71 -26.32
C TYR A 401 -18.73 25.05 -27.50
N THR A 402 -19.21 24.03 -28.22
CA THR A 402 -19.93 24.24 -29.47
C THR A 402 -21.43 24.09 -29.31
N MET A 403 -21.95 23.46 -28.25
CA MET A 403 -23.39 23.16 -28.13
C MET A 403 -23.96 22.32 -29.30
N LYS A 404 -23.10 21.75 -30.15
CA LYS A 404 -23.48 20.87 -31.26
C LYS A 404 -23.57 19.44 -30.74
N VAL A 405 -24.76 18.86 -30.80
CA VAL A 405 -25.03 17.49 -30.38
C VAL A 405 -24.67 16.53 -31.51
N THR A 406 -23.87 15.52 -31.20
CA THR A 406 -23.53 14.39 -32.09
C THR A 406 -23.53 13.10 -31.27
N GLU A 407 -23.50 11.95 -31.93
CA GLU A 407 -23.35 10.65 -31.27
C GLU A 407 -22.04 10.54 -30.49
N LYS A 408 -21.02 11.32 -30.86
CA LYS A 408 -19.72 11.34 -30.16
C LYS A 408 -19.81 11.89 -28.75
N CYS A 409 -20.83 12.70 -28.45
CA CYS A 409 -21.05 13.20 -27.10
C CYS A 409 -21.30 12.05 -26.12
N ASP A 410 -22.19 11.12 -26.48
CA ASP A 410 -22.47 9.93 -25.67
C ASP A 410 -21.27 8.98 -25.60
N VAL A 411 -20.49 8.87 -26.69
CA VAL A 411 -19.28 8.02 -26.72
C VAL A 411 -18.23 8.52 -25.73
N TYR A 412 -18.04 9.84 -25.62
CA TYR A 412 -17.15 10.42 -24.61
C TYR A 412 -17.63 10.11 -23.20
N SER A 413 -18.91 10.38 -22.91
CA SER A 413 -19.52 10.11 -21.61
C SER A 413 -19.46 8.61 -21.24
N PHE A 414 -19.66 7.73 -22.21
CA PHE A 414 -19.45 6.29 -22.06
C PHE A 414 -18.00 5.94 -21.70
N GLY A 415 -17.02 6.62 -22.28
CA GLY A 415 -15.61 6.46 -21.91
C GLY A 415 -15.35 6.80 -20.45
N VAL A 416 -15.96 7.88 -19.94
CA VAL A 416 -15.88 8.28 -18.52
C VAL A 416 -16.48 7.21 -17.61
N VAL A 417 -17.70 6.73 -17.92
CA VAL A 417 -18.35 5.66 -17.15
C VAL A 417 -17.55 4.36 -17.21
N THR A 418 -16.97 4.02 -18.36
CA THR A 418 -16.09 2.84 -18.51
C THR A 418 -14.88 2.95 -17.60
N MET A 419 -14.21 4.10 -17.56
CA MET A 419 -13.11 4.33 -16.63
C MET A 419 -13.57 4.22 -15.18
N GLU A 420 -14.71 4.81 -14.83
CA GLU A 420 -15.29 4.72 -13.48
C GLU A 420 -15.57 3.26 -13.06
N VAL A 421 -16.18 2.46 -13.94
CA VAL A 421 -16.42 1.03 -13.72
C VAL A 421 -15.11 0.25 -13.54
N MET A 422 -14.08 0.57 -14.33
CA MET A 422 -12.77 -0.09 -14.21
C MET A 422 -12.03 0.31 -12.92
N MET A 423 -12.09 1.59 -12.54
CA MET A 423 -11.33 2.15 -11.41
C MET A 423 -12.08 2.05 -10.07
N GLY A 424 -13.39 1.80 -10.09
CA GLY A 424 -14.26 1.83 -8.90
C GLY A 424 -14.48 3.23 -8.31
N ARG A 425 -14.05 4.29 -9.00
CA ARG A 425 -14.20 5.71 -8.63
C ARG A 425 -14.15 6.59 -9.87
N HIS A 426 -14.69 7.80 -9.77
CA HIS A 426 -14.78 8.73 -10.90
C HIS A 426 -13.38 9.24 -11.32
N PRO A 427 -13.05 9.32 -12.63
CA PRO A 427 -11.74 9.80 -13.10
C PRO A 427 -11.36 11.21 -12.63
N GLY A 428 -12.35 12.07 -12.36
CA GLY A 428 -12.11 13.41 -11.80
C GLY A 428 -11.39 13.41 -10.45
N ASP A 429 -11.55 12.35 -9.64
CA ASP A 429 -10.90 12.23 -8.33
C ASP A 429 -9.38 11.95 -8.44
N LEU A 430 -8.93 11.44 -9.57
CA LEU A 430 -7.49 11.29 -9.85
C LEU A 430 -6.84 12.63 -10.15
N ILE A 431 -7.53 13.51 -10.86
CA ILE A 431 -7.03 14.84 -11.23
C ILE A 431 -6.86 15.69 -9.96
N SER A 432 -7.82 15.63 -9.02
CA SER A 432 -7.71 16.36 -7.76
C SER A 432 -6.52 15.87 -6.91
N THR A 433 -6.25 14.56 -6.91
CA THR A 433 -5.11 13.97 -6.22
C THR A 433 -3.77 14.40 -6.83
N LEU A 434 -3.65 14.37 -8.16
CA LEU A 434 -2.44 14.78 -8.89
C LEU A 434 -2.15 16.29 -8.71
N SER A 435 -3.18 17.14 -8.75
CA SER A 435 -3.03 18.58 -8.48
C SER A 435 -2.64 18.89 -7.03
N SER A 436 -2.93 18.00 -6.08
CA SER A 436 -2.50 18.14 -4.69
C SER A 436 -1.03 17.75 -4.47
N GLU A 437 -0.53 16.75 -5.22
CA GLU A 437 0.89 16.35 -5.22
C GLU A 437 1.79 17.42 -5.87
N GLU A 438 1.31 18.12 -6.90
CA GLU A 438 2.03 19.28 -7.47
C GLU A 438 2.11 20.48 -6.52
N ARG A 439 1.16 20.61 -5.58
CA ARG A 439 1.22 21.66 -4.55
C ARG A 439 2.18 21.34 -3.41
N SER A 440 2.44 20.06 -3.11
CA SER A 440 3.40 19.70 -2.05
C SER A 440 4.87 19.72 -2.51
N SER A 441 5.12 19.79 -3.82
CA SER A 441 6.49 19.89 -4.38
C SER A 441 7.00 21.33 -4.53
N ARG A 442 6.17 22.35 -4.30
CA ARG A 442 6.61 23.75 -4.18
C ARG A 442 6.81 24.12 -2.71
N GLY A 443 7.90 23.62 -2.14
CA GLY A 443 8.50 24.14 -0.91
C GLY A 443 9.19 25.48 -1.16
N CYS A 444 9.06 26.36 -0.18
CA CYS A 444 9.54 27.74 -0.10
C CYS A 444 10.95 28.01 -0.68
N CYS A 445 11.07 29.09 -1.47
CA CYS A 445 12.23 30.00 -1.48
C CYS A 445 11.76 31.43 -1.86
N PRO A 446 12.36 32.51 -1.30
CA PRO A 446 11.79 33.86 -1.33
C PRO A 446 12.37 34.77 -2.44
N TYR A 447 11.53 35.70 -2.94
CA TYR A 447 11.78 36.91 -3.75
C TYR A 447 12.50 36.79 -5.11
N HIS A 448 11.83 37.08 -6.23
CA HIS A 448 11.68 38.44 -6.81
C HIS A 448 10.73 38.42 -8.03
N GLU A 449 10.03 39.53 -8.22
CA GLU A 449 8.97 39.78 -9.22
C GLU A 449 9.44 39.87 -10.69
N ASP A 450 8.43 39.72 -11.56
CA ASP A 450 8.28 40.16 -12.95
C ASP A 450 8.81 39.29 -14.10
N SER A 451 7.88 38.54 -14.73
CA SER A 451 7.29 38.92 -16.03
C SER A 451 6.44 37.79 -16.66
N THR A 452 5.14 38.05 -16.74
CA THR A 452 4.20 37.67 -17.82
C THR A 452 3.88 36.18 -18.05
N CYS A 453 2.93 35.65 -17.28
CA CYS A 453 2.09 34.52 -17.71
C CYS A 453 0.63 34.99 -17.70
N MET A 454 0.03 35.20 -18.88
CA MET A 454 -1.41 35.38 -19.01
C MET A 454 -2.10 34.05 -18.70
N LEU A 455 -2.46 33.83 -17.44
CA LEU A 455 -3.49 32.86 -17.07
C LEU A 455 -4.82 33.60 -16.99
N ALA A 456 -5.67 33.36 -17.99
CA ALA A 456 -7.07 33.72 -17.91
C ALA A 456 -7.73 32.94 -16.77
N SER A 457 -8.13 33.70 -15.75
CA SER A 457 -9.26 33.48 -14.84
C SER A 457 -9.63 32.04 -14.46
N GLN A 458 -9.28 31.70 -13.22
CA GLN A 458 -9.99 30.74 -12.40
C GLN A 458 -11.49 31.10 -12.35
N SER A 459 -12.34 30.32 -13.01
CA SER A 459 -13.71 30.11 -12.58
C SER A 459 -13.76 28.83 -11.77
N ALA A 460 -14.25 28.91 -10.54
CA ALA A 460 -14.38 27.82 -9.59
C ALA A 460 -14.94 26.54 -10.26
N ILE A 461 -14.18 25.45 -10.19
CA ILE A 461 -14.67 24.11 -10.54
C ILE A 461 -15.61 23.69 -9.40
N PRO A 462 -16.91 23.44 -9.65
CA PRO A 462 -17.80 22.93 -8.61
C PRO A 462 -17.32 21.56 -8.16
N THR A 463 -17.22 21.36 -6.86
CA THR A 463 -16.87 20.08 -6.24
C THR A 463 -17.94 19.04 -6.53
N TYR A 464 -17.52 17.89 -7.07
CA TYR A 464 -18.35 16.70 -7.23
C TYR A 464 -18.74 16.18 -5.84
N ASN A 465 -20.03 16.19 -5.51
CA ASN A 465 -20.56 15.49 -4.34
C ASN A 465 -20.66 14.01 -4.68
N GLY A 466 -19.56 13.28 -4.44
CA GLY A 466 -19.46 11.85 -4.71
C GLY A 466 -20.45 11.03 -3.88
N LYS A 467 -21.48 10.50 -4.54
CA LYS A 467 -22.08 9.23 -4.12
C LYS A 467 -21.36 8.13 -4.89
N ASN A 468 -20.74 7.21 -4.15
CA ASN A 468 -20.03 6.07 -4.71
C ASN A 468 -20.99 5.14 -5.47
N PHE A 469 -20.52 4.59 -6.58
CA PHE A 469 -21.19 3.65 -7.51
C PHE A 469 -21.94 2.45 -6.87
N PHE A 470 -21.76 2.19 -5.57
CA PHE A 470 -22.33 1.02 -4.87
C PHE A 470 -23.41 1.37 -3.84
N GLY A 471 -23.83 2.64 -3.74
CA GLY A 471 -24.81 3.10 -2.75
C GLY A 471 -26.20 3.35 -3.34
N ALA A 472 -26.88 2.32 -3.84
CA ALA A 472 -28.35 2.20 -3.86
C ALA A 472 -28.79 1.02 -4.73
N CYS A 473 -29.28 -0.04 -4.10
CA CYS A 473 -30.41 -0.86 -4.57
C CYS A 473 -31.05 -1.39 -3.29
N ASN A 474 -32.24 -0.89 -2.96
CA ASN A 474 -33.06 -1.35 -1.85
C ASN A 474 -33.60 -2.75 -2.10
#